data_AF-A0A5E4D612-F1
#
_entry.id   AF-A0A5E4D612-F1
#
_cell.length_a   1.000
_cell.length_b   1.000
_cell.length_c   1.000
_cell.angle_alpha   90.00
_cell.angle_beta   90.00
_cell.angle_gamma   90.00
#
_symmetry.space_group_name_H-M   'P 1'
#
loop_
_entity.id
_entity.type
_entity.pdbx_description
1 polymer ?
#
loop_
_entity_poly.entity_id
_entity_poly.type
_entity_poly.pdbx_seq_one_letter_code
_entity_poly.pdbx_strand_id
1 'polypeptide(L)' 'WLKKDMQPTEDLKSVIQRMSMFGPIQSVTACGRQSAVVVFKNVTSACKAVNAFQSRIPGTMFHCSWQHRFMSKD' A
#
# COMPACT_ATOMS: atom_id res chain seq x y z
N TRP A 1 -15.02 19.16 10.07
CA TRP A 1 -15.80 18.55 8.98
C TRP A 1 -14.96 17.51 8.24
N LEU A 2 -14.94 16.26 8.73
CA LEU A 2 -14.31 15.15 8.00
C LEU A 2 -15.35 14.62 7.01
N LYS A 3 -15.15 14.81 5.70
CA LYS A 3 -16.06 14.29 4.68
C LYS A 3 -16.13 12.77 4.84
N LYS A 4 -17.29 12.27 5.27
CA LYS A 4 -17.52 10.88 5.69
C LYS A 4 -17.70 9.93 4.51
N ASP A 5 -17.63 10.45 3.28
CA ASP A 5 -18.03 9.78 2.04
C ASP A 5 -16.94 9.77 0.96
N MET A 6 -15.65 9.87 1.32
CA MET A 6 -14.62 9.44 0.37
C MET A 6 -14.58 7.93 0.38
N GLN A 7 -15.37 7.30 -0.51
CA GLN A 7 -15.11 5.91 -0.89
C GLN A 7 -13.62 5.79 -1.24
N PRO A 8 -12.94 4.70 -0.84
CA PRO A 8 -11.59 4.43 -1.31
C PRO A 8 -11.61 4.54 -2.83
N THR A 9 -10.79 5.44 -3.38
CA THR A 9 -10.73 5.64 -4.84
C THR A 9 -10.28 4.35 -5.55
N GLU A 10 -9.69 3.41 -4.81
CA GLU A 10 -9.25 2.11 -5.28
C GLU A 10 -9.75 1.01 -4.33
N ASP A 11 -10.40 -0.03 -4.88
CA ASP A 11 -10.74 -1.25 -4.15
C ASP A 11 -9.47 -2.03 -3.78
N LEU A 12 -9.51 -2.81 -2.68
CA LEU A 12 -8.38 -3.62 -2.22
C LEU A 12 -7.82 -4.52 -3.34
N LYS A 13 -8.68 -4.99 -4.24
CA LYS A 13 -8.28 -5.80 -5.41
C LYS A 13 -7.40 -5.04 -6.38
N SER A 14 -7.67 -3.76 -6.64
CA SER A 14 -6.85 -2.90 -7.50
C SER A 14 -5.47 -2.66 -6.88
N VAL A 15 -5.42 -2.49 -5.55
CA VAL A 15 -4.16 -2.40 -4.80
C VAL A 15 -3.35 -3.69 -4.97
N ILE A 16 -3.96 -4.86 -4.74
CA ILE A 16 -3.30 -6.16 -4.90
C ILE A 16 -2.77 -6.32 -6.32
N GLN A 17 -3.57 -6.00 -7.34
CA GLN A 17 -3.17 -6.13 -8.74
C GLN A 17 -1.96 -5.24 -9.06
N ARG A 18 -1.98 -3.97 -8.63
CA ARG A 18 -0.87 -3.04 -8.88
C ARG A 18 0.39 -3.45 -8.12
N MET A 19 0.24 -3.91 -6.88
CA MET A 19 1.38 -4.38 -6.07
C MET A 19 1.99 -5.68 -6.62
N SER A 20 1.17 -6.55 -7.23
CA SER A 20 1.64 -7.80 -7.83
C SER A 20 2.61 -7.57 -9.00
N MET A 21 2.62 -6.38 -9.61
CA MET A 21 3.58 -6.02 -10.67
C MET A 21 5.03 -5.97 -10.16
N PHE A 22 5.25 -5.76 -8.86
CA PHE A 22 6.58 -5.69 -8.26
C PHE A 22 7.11 -7.06 -7.82
N GLY A 23 6.24 -8.06 -7.73
CA GLY A 23 6.58 -9.45 -7.43
C GLY A 23 5.50 -10.19 -6.63
N PRO A 24 5.77 -11.46 -6.29
CA PRO A 24 4.80 -12.29 -5.59
C PRO A 24 4.52 -11.77 -4.17
N ILE A 25 3.24 -11.50 -3.92
CA ILE A 25 2.72 -11.09 -2.63
C ILE A 25 2.55 -12.33 -1.75
N GLN A 26 2.98 -12.23 -0.49
CA GLN A 26 2.76 -13.23 0.55
C GLN A 26 1.44 -13.00 1.28
N SER A 27 1.16 -11.75 1.68
CA SER A 27 -0.11 -11.38 2.32
C SER A 27 -0.43 -9.90 2.11
N VAL A 28 -1.72 -9.58 2.18
CA VAL A 28 -2.21 -8.20 2.23
C VAL A 28 -3.18 -8.08 3.40
N THR A 29 -2.96 -7.09 4.25
CA THR A 29 -3.82 -6.80 5.40
C THR A 29 -4.28 -5.36 5.28
N ALA A 30 -5.59 -5.15 5.14
CA ALA A 30 -6.14 -3.79 5.17
C ALA A 30 -5.98 -3.20 6.58
N CYS A 31 -5.52 -1.96 6.67
CA CYS A 31 -5.35 -1.22 7.91
C CYS A 31 -6.09 0.11 7.81
N GLY A 32 -7.18 0.27 8.56
CA GLY A 32 -8.02 1.48 8.50
C GLY A 32 -8.83 1.57 7.19
N ARG A 33 -9.21 2.79 6.78
CA ARG A 33 -10.13 3.00 5.64
C ARG A 33 -9.46 2.96 4.26
N GLN A 34 -8.20 3.37 4.16
CA GLN A 34 -7.52 3.59 2.87
C GLN A 34 -6.03 3.24 2.96
N SER A 35 -5.68 2.28 3.80
CA SER A 35 -4.30 1.80 3.91
C SER A 35 -4.29 0.28 3.97
N ALA A 36 -3.21 -0.31 3.50
CA ALA A 36 -3.00 -1.74 3.54
C ALA A 36 -1.51 -2.02 3.73
N VAL A 37 -1.22 -3.04 4.52
CA VAL A 37 0.12 -3.61 4.65
C VAL A 37 0.24 -4.73 3.63
N VAL A 38 1.22 -4.62 2.75
CA VAL A 38 1.51 -5.63 1.73
C VAL A 38 2.85 -6.27 2.07
N VAL A 39 2.83 -7.58 2.30
CA VAL A 39 4.03 -8.38 2.55
C VAL A 39 4.39 -9.08 1.25
N PHE A 40 5.58 -8.81 0.73
CA PHE A 40 6.14 -9.51 -0.42
C PHE A 40 6.97 -10.71 0.02
N LYS A 41 7.06 -11.75 -0.82
CA LYS A 41 7.97 -12.88 -0.56
C LYS A 41 9.44 -12.48 -0.57
N ASN A 42 9.80 -11.45 -1.34
CA ASN A 42 11.18 -11.00 -1.51
C ASN A 42 11.32 -9.52 -1.13
N VAL A 43 12.38 -9.19 -0.38
CA VAL A 43 12.69 -7.80 0.01
C VAL A 43 12.94 -6.90 -1.19
N THR A 44 13.50 -7.44 -2.28
CA THR A 44 13.72 -6.70 -3.53
C THR A 44 12.42 -6.21 -4.14
N SER A 45 11.35 -7.01 -4.07
CA SER A 45 10.01 -6.61 -4.54
C SER A 45 9.42 -5.49 -3.70
N ALA A 46 9.56 -5.57 -2.37
CA ALA A 46 9.14 -4.51 -1.46
C ALA A 46 9.93 -3.21 -1.72
N CYS A 47 11.24 -3.29 -1.94
CA CYS A 47 12.08 -2.14 -2.27
C CYS A 47 11.64 -1.47 -3.58
N LYS A 48 11.36 -2.25 -4.64
CA LYS A 48 10.84 -1.71 -5.91
C LYS A 48 9.51 -1.00 -5.72
N ALA A 49 8.59 -1.59 -4.96
CA ALA A 49 7.29 -0.99 -4.67
C ALA A 49 7.44 0.32 -3.89
N VAL A 50 8.24 0.34 -2.81
CA VAL A 50 8.48 1.56 -2.04
C VAL A 50 9.13 2.64 -2.89
N ASN A 51 10.17 2.32 -3.67
CA ASN A 51 10.83 3.29 -4.55
C ASN A 51 9.88 3.86 -5.62
N ALA A 52 8.98 3.05 -6.17
CA ALA A 52 8.01 3.49 -7.17
C ALA A 52 6.98 4.50 -6.61
N PHE A 53 6.71 4.48 -5.30
CA PHE A 53 5.72 5.35 -4.65
C PHE A 53 6.31 6.19 -3.50
N GLN A 54 7.64 6.35 -3.45
CA GLN A 54 8.35 7.10 -2.42
C GLN A 54 8.12 8.60 -2.56
N SER A 55 8.07 9.07 -3.80
CA SER A 55 7.76 10.45 -4.14
C SER A 55 6.25 10.59 -4.25
N ARG A 56 5.70 11.63 -3.62
CA ARG A 56 4.31 12.06 -3.84
C ARG A 56 4.24 12.70 -5.23
N ILE A 57 4.34 11.88 -6.28
CA ILE A 57 4.25 12.35 -7.66
C ILE A 57 2.85 12.95 -7.83
N PRO A 58 2.72 14.20 -8.31
CA PRO A 58 1.41 14.77 -8.62
C PRO A 58 0.66 13.83 -9.57
N GLY A 59 -0.45 13.23 -9.11
CA GLY A 59 -1.25 12.27 -9.87
C GLY A 59 -1.13 10.80 -9.45
N THR A 60 -0.20 10.42 -8.57
CA THR A 60 -0.16 9.05 -8.04
C THR A 60 -1.08 8.91 -6.82
N MET A 61 -2.06 8.01 -6.90
CA MET A 61 -3.01 7.73 -5.81
C MET A 61 -2.40 7.00 -4.60
N PHE A 62 -1.21 6.41 -4.74
CA PHE A 62 -0.60 5.59 -3.70
C PHE A 62 0.61 6.28 -3.07
N HIS A 63 0.72 6.11 -1.75
CA HIS A 63 1.90 6.45 -0.98
C HIS A 63 2.39 5.17 -0.30
N CYS A 64 3.62 4.74 -0.57
CA CYS A 64 4.19 3.55 0.07
C CYS A 64 5.35 3.93 0.96
N SER A 65 5.37 3.32 2.15
CA SER A 65 6.46 3.45 3.11
C SER A 65 6.70 2.08 3.75
N TRP A 66 7.87 1.93 4.38
CA TRP A 66 8.17 0.71 5.11
C TRP A 66 7.33 0.63 6.38
N GLN A 67 6.63 -0.50 6.57
CA GLN A 67 5.93 -0.79 7.81
C GLN A 67 6.96 -1.16 8.88
N HIS A 68 7.21 -0.25 9.83
CA HIS A 68 8.03 -0.56 10.99
C HIS A 68 7.20 -1.31 12.05
N ARG A 69 7.85 -2.16 12.85
CA ARG A 69 7.21 -3.00 13.89
C ARG A 69 6.41 -2.19 14.93
N PHE A 70 6.74 -0.91 15.09
CA PHE A 70 6.05 0.03 15.98
C PHE A 70 4.82 0.72 15.35
N MET A 71 4.58 0.51 14.05
CA MET A 71 3.43 1.07 13.32
C MET A 71 2.25 0.09 13.24
N SER A 72 2.42 -1.13 13.75
CA SER A 72 1.32 -2.05 14.04
C SER A 72 0.56 -1.48 15.24
N LYS A 73 -0.64 -0.94 15.03
CA LYS A 73 -1.57 -0.68 16.13
C LYS A 73 -2.15 -2.02 16.55
N ASP A 74 -1.84 -2.45 17.77
CA ASP A 74 -2.63 -3.42 18.53
C ASP A 74 -4.11 -2.98 18.62
#